data_AF-A0A8S3YX37-F1
#
_entry.id   AF-A0A8S3YX37-F1
#
_cell.length_a   1.000
_cell.length_b   1.000
_cell.length_c   1.000
_cell.angle_alpha   90.00
_cell.angle_beta   90.00
_cell.angle_gamma   90.00
#
_symmetry.space_group_name_H-M   'P 1'
#
loop_
_entity.id
_entity.type
_entity.pdbx_description
1 polymer ?
#
loop_
_entity_poly.entity_id
_entity_poly.type
_entity_poly.pdbx_seq_one_letter_code
_entity_poly.pdbx_strand_id
1 'polypeptide(L)' 'YLTETRRKHLADELGLTESQIKIWFQNKRAKIKKSVGVRNPLALQLMEQGLYNHTTVKSSDESS' A
#
# COMPACT_ATOMS: atom_id res chain seq x y z
N TYR A 1 -8.92 -5.81 11.91
CA TYR A 1 -9.49 -6.48 10.72
C TYR A 1 -10.93 -6.03 10.55
N LEU A 2 -11.44 -5.94 9.32
CA LEU A 2 -12.78 -5.41 9.06
C LEU A 2 -13.83 -6.52 9.24
N THR A 3 -14.84 -6.28 10.08
CA THR A 3 -15.99 -7.19 10.25
C THR A 3 -16.80 -7.30 8.96
N GLU A 4 -17.57 -8.37 8.81
CA GLU A 4 -18.39 -8.61 7.62
C GLU A 4 -19.43 -7.50 7.41
N THR A 5 -20.16 -7.11 8.47
CA THR A 5 -21.16 -6.04 8.43
C THR A 5 -20.58 -4.72 7.95
N ARG A 6 -19.40 -4.35 8.45
CA ARG A 6 -18.73 -3.10 8.04
C ARG A 6 -18.23 -3.17 6.59
N ARG A 7 -17.89 -4.37 6.11
CA ARG A 7 -17.48 -4.60 4.72
C ARG A 7 -18.63 -4.43 3.75
N LYS A 8 -19.80 -5.01 4.06
CA LYS A 8 -21.03 -4.83 3.27
C LYS A 8 -21.46 -3.37 3.21
N HIS A 9 -21.49 -2.69 4.34
CA HIS A 9 -21.81 -1.26 4.37
C HIS A 9 -20.86 -0.42 3.50
N LEU A 10 -19.54 -0.64 3.60
CA LEU A 10 -18.56 0.06 2.76
C LEU A 10 -18.65 -0.32 1.28
N ALA A 11 -19.03 -1.57 0.97
CA ALA A 11 -19.25 -2.02 -0.39
C ALA A 11 -20.44 -1.26 -1.00
N ASP A 12 -21.56 -1.18 -0.30
CA ASP A 12 -22.76 -0.46 -0.75
C ASP A 12 -22.52 1.06 -0.86
N GLU A 13 -21.89 1.69 0.13
CA GLU A 13 -21.58 3.13 0.11
C GLU A 13 -20.67 3.54 -1.05
N LEU A 14 -19.76 2.65 -1.46
CA LEU A 14 -18.76 2.93 -2.49
C LEU A 14 -19.15 2.35 -3.86
N GLY A 15 -20.28 1.64 -3.97
CA GLY A 15 -20.67 0.92 -5.19
C GLY A 15 -19.66 -0.15 -5.60
N LEU A 16 -19.01 -0.78 -4.63
CA LEU A 16 -17.99 -1.81 -4.82
C LEU A 16 -18.48 -3.15 -4.31
N THR A 17 -17.79 -4.21 -4.69
CA THR A 17 -18.00 -5.55 -4.13
C THR A 17 -17.18 -5.74 -2.85
N GLU A 18 -17.64 -6.62 -1.96
CA GLU A 18 -16.89 -6.99 -0.75
C GLU A 18 -15.46 -7.50 -1.05
N SER A 19 -15.27 -8.13 -2.22
CA SER A 19 -13.95 -8.59 -2.69
C SER A 19 -13.01 -7.42 -2.98
N GLN A 20 -13.49 -6.38 -3.67
CA GLN A 20 -12.72 -5.16 -3.93
C GLN A 20 -12.35 -4.44 -2.62
N ILE A 21 -13.28 -4.37 -1.66
CA ILE A 21 -12.98 -3.83 -0.32
C ILE A 21 -11.86 -4.65 0.35
N LYS A 22 -11.92 -5.98 0.28
CA LYS A 22 -10.89 -6.88 0.84
C LYS A 22 -9.51 -6.62 0.22
N ILE A 23 -9.43 -6.56 -1.12
CA ILE A 23 -8.19 -6.28 -1.87
C ILE A 23 -7.66 -4.89 -1.53
N TRP A 24 -8.52 -3.88 -1.48
CA TRP A 24 -8.13 -2.52 -1.15
C TRP A 24 -7.50 -2.44 0.24
N PHE A 25 -8.11 -3.07 1.25
CA PHE A 25 -7.54 -3.10 2.60
C PHE A 25 -6.24 -3.90 2.68
N GLN A 26 -6.07 -4.94 1.85
CA GLN A 26 -4.79 -5.66 1.73
C GLN A 26 -3.70 -4.73 1.15
N ASN A 27 -4.00 -4.03 0.05
CA ASN A 27 -3.09 -3.08 -0.58
C ASN A 27 -2.75 -1.91 0.35
N LYS A 28 -3.73 -1.38 1.08
CA LYS A 28 -3.51 -0.33 2.09
C LYS A 28 -2.56 -0.80 3.18
N ARG A 29 -2.77 -2.00 3.73
CA ARG A 29 -1.85 -2.58 4.74
C ARG A 29 -0.46 -2.85 4.16
N ALA A 30 -0.36 -3.33 2.92
CA ALA A 30 0.92 -3.55 2.26
C ALA A 30 1.70 -2.23 2.08
N LYS A 31 1.02 -1.15 1.70
CA LYS A 31 1.60 0.19 1.60
C LYS A 31 2.10 0.71 2.95
N ILE A 32 1.29 0.55 4.01
CA ILE A 32 1.71 0.89 5.37
C ILE A 32 2.93 0.05 5.76
N LYS A 33 2.90 -1.27 5.59
CA LYS A 33 4.05 -2.14 5.91
C LYS A 33 5.32 -1.72 5.16
N LYS A 34 5.23 -1.33 3.88
CA LYS A 34 6.35 -0.79 3.11
C LYS A 34 6.87 0.55 3.66
N SER A 35 6.01 1.39 4.25
CA SER A 35 6.42 2.66 4.82
C SER A 35 6.96 2.56 6.25
N VAL A 36 6.51 1.59 7.06
CA VAL A 36 6.94 1.44 8.48
C VAL A 36 7.93 0.31 8.75
N GLY A 37 8.11 -0.67 7.87
CA GLY A 37 8.79 -1.92 8.22
C GLY A 37 9.97 -2.29 7.32
N VAL A 38 11.16 -2.31 7.92
CA VAL A 38 12.40 -3.03 7.57
C VAL A 38 12.62 -3.26 6.07
N ARG A 39 13.54 -2.50 5.49
CA ARG A 39 14.04 -2.74 4.13
C ARG A 39 14.55 -4.17 4.06
N ASN A 40 13.99 -4.96 3.14
CA ASN A 40 14.46 -6.31 2.87
C ASN A 40 15.99 -6.25 2.62
N PRO A 41 16.81 -7.13 3.21
CA PRO A 41 18.25 -7.14 2.99
C PRO A 41 18.62 -7.15 1.49
N LEU A 42 17.82 -7.80 0.65
CA LEU A 42 17.99 -7.74 -0.81
C LEU A 42 17.74 -6.33 -1.38
N ALA A 43 16.76 -5.60 -0.85
CA ALA A 43 16.51 -4.22 -1.26
C ALA A 43 17.64 -3.28 -0.83
N LEU A 44 18.32 -3.56 0.28
CA LEU A 44 19.53 -2.82 0.71
C LEU A 44 20.70 -3.11 -0.24
N GLN A 45 20.96 -4.38 -0.56
CA GLN A 45 22.04 -4.77 -1.48
C GLN A 45 21.82 -4.22 -2.91
N LEU A 46 20.58 -4.27 -3.41
CA LEU A 46 20.24 -3.71 -4.72
C LEU A 46 20.33 -2.17 -4.73
N MET A 47 20.10 -1.50 -3.59
CA MET A 47 20.30 -0.06 -3.44
C MET A 47 21.79 0.30 -3.45
N GLU A 48 22.62 -0.48 -2.76
CA GLU A 48 24.10 -0.33 -2.79
C GLU A 48 24.66 -0.50 -4.20
N GLN A 49 24.11 -1.43 -4.99
CA GLN A 49 24.50 -1.66 -6.38
C GLN A 49 23.88 -0.67 -7.38
N GLY A 50 23.06 0.28 -6.93
CA GLY A 50 22.39 1.25 -7.81
C GLY A 50 21.30 0.64 -8.72
N LEU A 51 20.90 -0.61 -8.48
CA LEU A 51 19.90 -1.34 -9.28
C LEU A 51 18.47 -1.20 -8.72
N TYR A 52 18.30 -0.63 -7.53
CA TYR A 52 16.98 -0.47 -6.90
C TYR A 52 16.45 0.97 -7.05
N ASN A 53 15.58 1.18 -8.03
CA ASN A 53 14.93 2.46 -8.22
C ASN A 53 13.70 2.60 -7.30
N HIS A 54 13.79 3.47 -6.29
CA HIS A 54 12.73 3.68 -5.30
C HIS A 54 11.71 4.76 -5.70
N THR A 55 11.62 5.15 -6.97
CA THR A 55 10.55 6.04 -7.45
C THR A 55 9.21 5.29 -7.51
N THR A 56 8.62 4.99 -6.35
CA THR A 56 7.16 5.12 -6.27
C THR A 56 6.91 6.61 -6.31
N VAL A 57 6.81 7.16 -7.53
CA VAL A 57 6.47 8.56 -7.80
C VAL A 57 5.24 8.90 -6.95
N LYS A 58 5.46 9.53 -5.79
CA LYS A 58 4.54 10.55 -5.31
C LYS A 58 4.85 11.74 -6.21
N SER A 59 4.11 11.87 -7.28
CA SER A 59 3.95 13.15 -7.95
C SER A 59 3.30 14.11 -6.94
N SER A 60 3.89 15.32 -6.83
CA SER A 60 3.45 16.49 -6.03
C SER A 60 3.86 16.43 -4.54
N ASP A 61 4.48 17.42 -3.91
CA ASP A 61 4.69 18.85 -4.23
C ASP A 61 5.78 19.43 -3.30
N GLU A 62 6.25 20.63 -3.62
CA GLU A 62 7.13 21.53 -2.83
C GLU A 62 8.65 21.30 -2.82
N SER A 63 9.31 22.14 -3.63
CA SER A 63 10.67 22.60 -3.42
C SER A 63 10.71 23.66 -2.31
N SER A 64 11.62 23.49 -1.35
CA SER A 64 12.32 24.58 -0.66
C SER A 64 13.65 24.07 -0.10
#